data_AF-A0A2S7PQD3-F1
#
_entry.id   AF-A0A2S7PQD3-F1
#
_cell.length_a   1.000
_cell.length_b   1.000
_cell.length_c   1.000
_cell.angle_alpha   90.00
_cell.angle_beta   90.00
_cell.angle_gamma   90.00
#
_symmetry.space_group_name_H-M   'P 1'
#
loop_
_entity.id
_entity.type
_entity.pdbx_description
1 polymer ?
#
loop_
_entity_poly.entity_id
_entity_poly.type
_entity_poly.pdbx_seq_one_letter_code
_entity_poly.pdbx_strand_id
1 'polypeptide(L)'
;MSLSTAALWIGGAIAGLTYGQVTDMIGRRYALFWAALGTLLSVVLQTAAQNTAMFVIARILVGYGTSASTLTGPTYLAETLPYHWRAWGLGALNDCYYVGGLIAAGVTYRTASYNSTWAWRVPSLIQGVFSILCIVILPFIPESPRWLIYMDRKEEALIVVAQTYANGDTSNPVVLAQYKEIVDTIEYEKNVGETLTMKQMIKTPSARKRVSLAVSAAVFSTISGSSS
;
A
#
# COMPACT_ATOMS: atom_id res chain seq x y z
N MET A 1 -22.95 14.46 -0.93
CA MET A 1 -21.49 14.29 -1.17
C MET A 1 -20.73 13.99 0.11
N SER A 2 -21.00 14.66 1.23
CA SER A 2 -20.34 14.40 2.54
C SER A 2 -20.38 12.95 3.01
N LEU A 3 -21.53 12.27 2.92
CA LEU A 3 -21.67 10.86 3.33
C LEU A 3 -20.76 9.92 2.51
N SER A 4 -20.64 10.13 1.20
CA SER A 4 -19.80 9.31 0.31
C SER A 4 -18.31 9.48 0.61
N THR A 5 -17.90 10.68 1.03
CA THR A 5 -16.51 10.95 1.43
C THR A 5 -16.22 10.36 2.81
N ALA A 6 -17.14 10.50 3.77
CA ALA A 6 -17.01 9.88 5.10
C ALA A 6 -16.89 8.35 5.01
N ALA A 7 -17.66 7.72 4.11
CA ALA A 7 -17.60 6.28 3.86
C ALA A 7 -16.21 5.79 3.43
N LEU A 8 -15.47 6.58 2.62
CA LEU A 8 -14.10 6.24 2.23
C LEU A 8 -13.15 6.23 3.43
N TRP A 9 -13.24 7.26 4.29
CA TRP A 9 -12.40 7.38 5.48
C TRP A 9 -12.66 6.25 6.49
N ILE A 10 -13.93 5.83 6.65
CA ILE A 10 -14.28 4.68 7.48
C ILE A 10 -13.65 3.39 6.92
N GLY A 11 -13.76 3.16 5.61
CA GLY A 11 -13.13 2.03 4.95
C GLY A 11 -11.61 2.02 5.12
N GLY A 12 -10.98 3.19 5.00
CA GLY A 12 -9.54 3.36 5.19
C GLY A 12 -9.09 3.14 6.63
N ALA A 13 -9.87 3.58 7.62
CA ALA A 13 -9.57 3.33 9.03
C ALA A 13 -9.60 1.82 9.37
N ILE A 14 -10.57 1.09 8.80
CA ILE A 14 -10.65 -0.37 8.95
C ILE A 14 -9.42 -1.03 8.30
N ALA A 15 -9.04 -0.60 7.09
CA ALA A 15 -7.84 -1.11 6.42
C ALA A 15 -6.57 -0.83 7.22
N GLY A 16 -6.42 0.37 7.80
CA GLY A 16 -5.25 0.70 8.63
C GLY A 16 -5.07 -0.23 9.83
N LEU A 17 -6.15 -0.73 10.41
CA LEU A 17 -6.11 -1.63 11.57
C LEU A 17 -5.88 -3.10 11.18
N THR A 18 -6.52 -3.56 10.10
CA THR A 18 -6.49 -4.98 9.71
C THR A 18 -5.31 -5.28 8.79
N TYR A 19 -5.04 -4.41 7.82
CA TYR A 19 -4.15 -4.72 6.71
C TYR A 19 -2.69 -4.84 7.13
N GLY A 20 -2.26 -4.13 8.20
CA GLY A 20 -0.91 -4.27 8.74
C GLY A 20 -0.59 -5.70 9.21
N GLN A 21 -1.55 -6.38 9.86
CA GLN A 21 -1.35 -7.77 10.27
C GLN A 21 -1.41 -8.74 9.09
N VAL A 22 -2.27 -8.44 8.10
CA VAL A 22 -2.42 -9.27 6.90
C VAL A 22 -1.19 -9.17 6.00
N THR A 23 -0.59 -8.00 5.86
CA THR A 23 0.63 -7.78 5.04
C THR A 23 1.82 -8.57 5.57
N ASP A 24 1.96 -8.64 6.89
CA ASP A 24 3.06 -9.35 7.51
C ASP A 24 2.88 -10.88 7.39
N MET A 25 1.63 -11.37 7.43
CA MET A 25 1.32 -12.79 7.41
C MET A 25 1.28 -13.40 5.99
N ILE A 26 0.72 -12.68 5.02
CA ILE A 26 0.51 -13.16 3.64
C ILE A 26 1.66 -12.78 2.70
N GLY A 27 2.48 -11.79 3.08
CA GLY A 27 3.52 -11.24 2.23
C GLY A 27 3.06 -9.99 1.49
N ARG A 28 4.01 -9.12 1.15
CA ARG A 28 3.73 -7.74 0.72
C ARG A 28 3.24 -7.67 -0.71
N ARG A 29 3.77 -8.51 -1.61
CA ARG A 29 3.29 -8.64 -2.99
C ARG A 29 1.88 -9.21 -2.99
N TYR A 30 1.65 -10.32 -2.27
CA TYR A 30 0.33 -10.94 -2.23
C TYR A 30 -0.72 -10.02 -1.58
N ALA A 31 -0.34 -9.27 -0.53
CA ALA A 31 -1.21 -8.27 0.05
C ALA A 31 -1.54 -7.14 -0.94
N LEU A 32 -0.57 -6.61 -1.69
CA LEU A 32 -0.84 -5.65 -2.77
C LEU A 32 -1.76 -6.23 -3.85
N PHE A 33 -1.58 -7.50 -4.22
CA PHE A 33 -2.43 -8.18 -5.19
C PHE A 33 -3.88 -8.28 -4.71
N TRP A 34 -4.09 -8.75 -3.48
CA TRP A 34 -5.43 -8.85 -2.88
C TRP A 34 -6.08 -7.47 -2.68
N ALA A 35 -5.30 -6.44 -2.33
CA ALA A 35 -5.78 -5.07 -2.23
C ALA A 35 -6.23 -4.53 -3.59
N ALA A 36 -5.43 -4.73 -4.63
CA ALA A 36 -5.77 -4.29 -5.98
C ALA A 36 -6.99 -5.04 -6.54
N LEU A 37 -7.08 -6.35 -6.31
CA LEU A 37 -8.24 -7.16 -6.70
C LEU A 37 -9.51 -6.74 -5.96
N GLY A 38 -9.42 -6.51 -4.64
CA GLY A 38 -10.53 -5.98 -3.83
C GLY A 38 -10.98 -4.61 -4.31
N THR A 39 -10.04 -3.73 -4.67
CA THR A 39 -10.33 -2.41 -5.25
C THR A 39 -11.07 -2.55 -6.58
N LEU A 40 -10.63 -3.45 -7.46
CA LEU A 40 -11.26 -3.71 -8.75
C LEU A 40 -12.72 -4.16 -8.58
N LEU A 41 -12.97 -5.14 -7.70
CA LEU A 41 -14.32 -5.61 -7.39
C LEU A 41 -15.20 -4.49 -6.83
N SER A 42 -14.63 -3.62 -5.99
CA SER A 42 -15.32 -2.48 -5.40
C SER A 42 -15.70 -1.43 -6.45
N VAL A 43 -14.82 -1.19 -7.43
CA VAL A 43 -15.08 -0.29 -8.57
C VAL A 43 -16.19 -0.86 -9.46
N VAL A 44 -16.16 -2.16 -9.77
CA VAL A 44 -17.24 -2.82 -10.53
C VAL A 44 -18.57 -2.67 -9.81
N LEU A 45 -18.59 -2.96 -8.49
CA LEU A 45 -19.79 -2.79 -7.67
C LEU A 45 -20.29 -1.33 -7.64
N GLN A 46 -19.37 -0.38 -7.58
CA GLN A 46 -19.69 1.05 -7.60
C GLN A 46 -20.33 1.46 -8.94
N THR A 47 -19.77 1.01 -10.07
CA THR A 47 -20.28 1.33 -11.41
C THR A 47 -21.64 0.68 -11.70
N ALA A 48 -21.87 -0.50 -11.13
CA ALA A 48 -23.14 -1.22 -11.22
C ALA A 48 -24.20 -0.75 -10.20
N ALA A 49 -23.88 0.21 -9.32
CA ALA A 49 -24.78 0.64 -8.28
C ALA A 49 -26.07 1.28 -8.85
N GLN A 50 -27.21 0.75 -8.42
CA GLN A 50 -28.56 1.25 -8.74
C GLN A 50 -29.23 1.97 -7.55
N ASN A 51 -28.79 1.66 -6.33
CA ASN A 51 -29.31 2.23 -5.09
C ASN A 51 -28.24 3.01 -4.33
N THR A 52 -28.64 4.07 -3.64
CA THR A 52 -27.74 4.91 -2.82
C THR A 52 -27.00 4.10 -1.74
N ALA A 53 -27.67 3.13 -1.12
CA ALA A 53 -27.05 2.24 -0.12
C ALA A 53 -25.93 1.38 -0.73
N MET A 54 -26.15 0.82 -1.94
CA MET A 54 -25.15 0.03 -2.66
C MET A 54 -23.93 0.88 -3.04
N PHE A 55 -24.15 2.14 -3.44
CA PHE A 55 -23.08 3.08 -3.72
C PHE A 55 -22.24 3.42 -2.47
N VAL A 56 -22.88 3.59 -1.32
CA VAL A 56 -22.17 3.85 -0.05
C VAL A 56 -21.34 2.64 0.38
N ILE A 57 -21.87 1.42 0.29
CA ILE A 57 -21.12 0.19 0.60
C ILE A 57 -19.92 0.05 -0.34
N ALA A 58 -20.12 0.26 -1.65
CA ALA A 58 -19.02 0.22 -2.62
C ALA A 58 -17.95 1.27 -2.30
N ARG A 59 -18.32 2.45 -1.82
CA ARG A 59 -17.38 3.48 -1.36
C ARG A 59 -16.54 3.04 -0.16
N ILE A 60 -17.13 2.37 0.82
CA ILE A 60 -16.38 1.82 1.96
C ILE A 60 -15.34 0.81 1.47
N LEU A 61 -15.74 -0.10 0.57
CA LEU A 61 -14.84 -1.11 0.02
C LEU A 61 -13.72 -0.52 -0.84
N VAL A 62 -14.01 0.49 -1.67
CA VAL A 62 -12.99 1.24 -2.42
C VAL A 62 -12.01 1.92 -1.46
N GLY A 63 -12.51 2.54 -0.38
CA GLY A 63 -11.68 3.15 0.66
C GLY A 63 -10.74 2.13 1.31
N TYR A 64 -11.27 0.95 1.65
CA TYR A 64 -10.49 -0.15 2.22
C TYR A 64 -9.35 -0.59 1.28
N GLY A 65 -9.66 -0.89 0.02
CA GLY A 65 -8.67 -1.37 -0.95
C GLY A 65 -7.61 -0.33 -1.31
N THR A 66 -8.01 0.95 -1.42
CA THR A 66 -7.08 2.05 -1.71
C THR A 66 -6.13 2.25 -0.53
N SER A 67 -6.65 2.33 0.70
CA SER A 67 -5.80 2.50 1.90
C SER A 67 -4.87 1.31 2.12
N ALA A 68 -5.33 0.09 1.89
CA ALA A 68 -4.51 -1.11 1.92
C ALA A 68 -3.31 -1.03 0.94
N SER A 69 -3.55 -0.54 -0.27
CA SER A 69 -2.51 -0.34 -1.30
C SER A 69 -1.52 0.77 -0.90
N THR A 70 -2.02 1.89 -0.37
CA THR A 70 -1.18 3.01 0.10
C THR A 70 -0.33 2.65 1.32
N LEU A 71 -0.76 1.70 2.16
CA LEU A 71 0.04 1.19 3.27
C LEU A 71 1.13 0.23 2.78
N THR A 72 0.76 -0.68 1.89
CA THR A 72 1.66 -1.77 1.48
C THR A 72 2.69 -1.30 0.44
N GLY A 73 2.34 -0.38 -0.45
CA GLY A 73 3.20 0.14 -1.52
C GLY A 73 4.54 0.73 -1.04
N PRO A 74 4.54 1.80 -0.23
CA PRO A 74 5.78 2.42 0.24
C PRO A 74 6.58 1.48 1.14
N THR A 75 5.89 0.61 1.87
CA THR A 75 6.48 -0.38 2.78
C THR A 75 7.22 -1.46 1.96
N TYR A 76 6.56 -2.02 0.94
CA TYR A 76 7.19 -2.95 -0.02
C TYR A 76 8.42 -2.33 -0.68
N LEU A 77 8.31 -1.09 -1.14
CA LEU A 77 9.39 -0.40 -1.80
C LEU A 77 10.56 -0.10 -0.84
N ALA A 78 10.25 0.29 0.39
CA ALA A 78 11.21 0.53 1.45
C ALA A 78 12.07 -0.69 1.77
N GLU A 79 11.56 -1.90 1.58
CA GLU A 79 12.30 -3.14 1.82
C GLU A 79 13.00 -3.70 0.60
N THR A 80 12.52 -3.37 -0.60
CA THR A 80 13.08 -3.91 -1.85
C THR A 80 14.18 -3.00 -2.39
N LEU A 81 14.08 -1.68 -2.22
CA LEU A 81 15.05 -0.73 -2.79
C LEU A 81 16.31 -0.56 -1.92
N PRO A 82 17.47 -0.36 -2.56
CA PRO A 82 18.71 -0.03 -1.87
C PRO A 82 18.64 1.36 -1.23
N TYR A 83 19.33 1.55 -0.11
CA TYR A 83 19.29 2.78 0.70
C TYR A 83 19.43 4.07 -0.13
N HIS A 84 20.32 4.07 -1.12
CA HIS A 84 20.57 5.21 -2.02
C HIS A 84 19.34 5.55 -2.89
N TRP A 85 18.63 4.55 -3.42
CA TRP A 85 17.51 4.75 -4.35
C TRP A 85 16.15 4.76 -3.68
N ARG A 86 16.08 4.38 -2.40
CA ARG A 86 14.83 4.31 -1.63
C ARG A 86 14.07 5.62 -1.64
N ALA A 87 14.75 6.75 -1.41
CA ALA A 87 14.10 8.07 -1.45
C ALA A 87 13.51 8.40 -2.83
N TRP A 88 14.26 8.06 -3.89
CA TRP A 88 13.83 8.31 -5.26
C TRP A 88 12.61 7.47 -5.65
N GLY A 89 12.62 6.18 -5.28
CA GLY A 89 11.47 5.32 -5.55
C GLY A 89 10.23 5.69 -4.73
N LEU A 90 10.39 6.09 -3.45
CA LEU A 90 9.25 6.57 -2.64
C LEU A 90 8.67 7.85 -3.25
N GLY A 91 9.53 8.74 -3.76
CA GLY A 91 9.13 9.90 -4.55
C GLY A 91 8.32 9.49 -5.78
N ALA A 92 8.83 8.54 -6.58
CA ALA A 92 8.13 8.06 -7.78
C ALA A 92 6.75 7.44 -7.49
N LEU A 93 6.59 6.70 -6.38
CA LEU A 93 5.26 6.20 -5.97
C LEU A 93 4.28 7.34 -5.65
N ASN A 94 4.76 8.35 -4.96
CA ASN A 94 3.98 9.53 -4.61
C ASN A 94 3.63 10.35 -5.86
N ASP A 95 4.57 10.51 -6.79
CA ASP A 95 4.34 11.20 -8.06
C ASP A 95 3.30 10.45 -8.91
N CYS A 96 3.39 9.12 -8.99
CA CYS A 96 2.38 8.30 -9.66
C CYS A 96 0.98 8.49 -9.05
N TYR A 97 0.88 8.65 -7.74
CA TYR A 97 -0.39 8.95 -7.07
C TYR A 97 -0.96 10.32 -7.52
N TYR A 98 -0.14 11.37 -7.56
CA TYR A 98 -0.56 12.69 -8.01
C TYR A 98 -0.90 12.72 -9.51
N VAL A 99 -0.11 12.07 -10.36
CA VAL A 99 -0.37 11.96 -11.79
C VAL A 99 -1.67 11.21 -12.05
N GLY A 100 -1.91 10.10 -11.35
CA GLY A 100 -3.18 9.38 -11.41
C GLY A 100 -4.36 10.25 -11.00
N GLY A 101 -4.21 11.03 -9.93
CA GLY A 101 -5.20 12.01 -9.48
C GLY A 101 -5.48 13.10 -10.52
N LEU A 102 -4.45 13.61 -11.20
CA LEU A 102 -4.57 14.62 -12.25
C LEU A 102 -5.29 14.09 -13.47
N ILE A 103 -4.99 12.86 -13.90
CA ILE A 103 -5.70 12.18 -14.99
C ILE A 103 -7.17 11.99 -14.60
N ALA A 104 -7.45 11.52 -13.39
CA ALA A 104 -8.81 11.34 -12.90
C ALA A 104 -9.58 12.68 -12.83
N ALA A 105 -8.93 13.76 -12.40
CA ALA A 105 -9.52 15.10 -12.37
C ALA A 105 -9.81 15.63 -13.79
N GLY A 106 -8.89 15.45 -14.73
CA GLY A 106 -9.07 15.85 -16.14
C GLY A 106 -10.20 15.09 -16.83
N VAL A 107 -10.30 13.78 -16.57
CA VAL A 107 -11.44 12.96 -17.02
C VAL A 107 -12.73 13.44 -16.37
N THR A 108 -12.74 13.68 -15.06
CA THR A 108 -13.95 14.13 -14.35
C THR A 108 -14.41 15.49 -14.87
N TYR A 109 -13.48 16.41 -15.16
CA TYR A 109 -13.79 17.71 -15.76
C TYR A 109 -14.42 17.58 -17.15
N ARG A 110 -13.86 16.72 -18.01
CA ARG A 110 -14.43 16.40 -19.33
C ARG A 110 -15.80 15.72 -19.24
N THR A 111 -16.01 14.90 -18.22
CA THR A 111 -17.25 14.11 -18.08
C THR A 111 -18.34 14.87 -17.31
N ALA A 112 -17.99 15.93 -16.57
CA ALA A 112 -18.93 16.78 -15.84
C ALA A 112 -19.92 17.52 -16.75
N SER A 113 -19.57 17.73 -18.03
CA SER A 113 -20.44 18.33 -19.04
C SER A 113 -21.54 17.39 -19.56
N TYR A 114 -21.50 16.10 -19.21
CA TYR A 114 -22.52 15.13 -19.62
C TYR A 114 -23.72 15.14 -18.65
N ASN A 115 -24.92 15.41 -19.16
CA ASN A 115 -26.19 15.35 -18.39
C ASN A 115 -26.71 13.90 -18.13
N SER A 116 -25.84 12.89 -18.20
CA SER A 116 -26.23 11.48 -18.10
C SER A 116 -25.57 10.81 -16.89
N THR A 117 -26.17 9.72 -16.39
CA THR A 117 -25.64 8.86 -15.31
C THR A 117 -24.23 8.34 -15.60
N TRP A 118 -23.78 8.40 -16.85
CA TRP A 118 -22.41 8.09 -17.26
C TRP A 118 -21.35 9.07 -16.73
N ALA A 119 -21.73 10.28 -16.34
CA ALA A 119 -20.80 11.31 -15.85
C ALA A 119 -19.95 10.85 -14.65
N TRP A 120 -20.53 10.03 -13.77
CA TRP A 120 -19.83 9.51 -12.59
C TRP A 120 -19.33 8.07 -12.75
N ARG A 121 -19.87 7.30 -13.71
CA ARG A 121 -19.43 5.90 -13.97
C ARG A 121 -18.12 5.84 -14.73
N VAL A 122 -17.91 6.75 -15.68
CA VAL A 122 -16.70 6.78 -16.52
C VAL A 122 -15.43 7.01 -15.69
N PRO A 123 -15.36 8.01 -14.77
CA PRO A 123 -14.18 8.18 -13.90
C PRO A 123 -13.90 6.96 -13.03
N SER A 124 -14.95 6.33 -12.47
CA SER A 124 -14.81 5.11 -11.67
C SER A 124 -14.25 3.94 -12.49
N LEU A 125 -14.71 3.74 -13.73
CA LEU A 125 -14.18 2.70 -14.62
C LEU A 125 -12.70 2.91 -14.93
N ILE A 126 -12.29 4.15 -15.19
CA ILE A 126 -10.90 4.49 -15.48
C ILE A 126 -10.01 4.23 -14.26
N GLN A 127 -10.49 4.49 -13.04
CA GLN A 127 -9.78 4.08 -11.82
C GLN A 127 -9.56 2.55 -11.79
N GLY A 128 -10.56 1.77 -12.20
CA GLY A 128 -10.45 0.31 -12.29
C GLY A 128 -9.37 -0.17 -13.27
N VAL A 129 -9.15 0.56 -14.38
CA VAL A 129 -8.08 0.25 -15.35
C VAL A 129 -6.70 0.31 -14.70
N PHE A 130 -6.45 1.31 -13.83
CA PHE A 130 -5.19 1.38 -13.09
C PHE A 130 -5.01 0.20 -12.11
N SER A 131 -6.08 -0.23 -11.44
CA SER A 131 -6.03 -1.42 -10.58
C SER A 131 -5.71 -2.69 -11.38
N ILE A 132 -6.28 -2.85 -12.58
CA ILE A 132 -5.96 -3.98 -13.48
C ILE A 132 -4.48 -3.94 -13.87
N LEU A 133 -3.97 -2.76 -14.25
CA LEU A 133 -2.56 -2.60 -14.60
C LEU A 133 -1.65 -2.99 -13.43
N CYS A 134 -1.99 -2.60 -12.19
CA CYS A 134 -1.26 -3.05 -11.00
C CYS A 134 -1.30 -4.58 -10.84
N ILE A 135 -2.46 -5.22 -11.02
CA ILE A 135 -2.64 -6.68 -10.92
C ILE A 135 -1.79 -7.42 -11.97
N VAL A 136 -1.65 -6.86 -13.18
CA VAL A 136 -0.88 -7.47 -14.27
C VAL A 136 0.63 -7.30 -14.05
N ILE A 137 1.07 -6.17 -13.50
CA ILE A 137 2.50 -5.89 -13.29
C ILE A 137 3.03 -6.61 -12.05
N LEU A 138 2.23 -6.74 -10.98
CA LEU A 138 2.66 -7.31 -9.70
C LEU A 138 3.33 -8.70 -9.81
N PRO A 139 2.83 -9.63 -10.64
CA PRO A 139 3.43 -10.96 -10.81
C PRO A 139 4.89 -10.94 -11.29
N PHE A 140 5.29 -9.89 -12.01
CA PHE A 140 6.63 -9.72 -12.57
C PHE A 140 7.63 -9.13 -11.58
N ILE A 141 7.19 -8.68 -10.40
CA ILE A 141 8.05 -8.04 -9.41
C ILE A 141 8.41 -9.06 -8.31
N PRO A 142 9.69 -9.18 -7.89
CA PRO A 142 10.08 -10.10 -6.82
C PRO A 142 9.43 -9.77 -5.47
N GLU A 143 9.33 -10.77 -4.58
CA GLU A 143 8.85 -10.54 -3.22
C GLU A 143 9.85 -9.72 -2.39
N SER A 144 9.40 -9.10 -1.29
CA SER A 144 10.30 -8.39 -0.39
C SER A 144 11.39 -9.32 0.19
N PRO A 145 12.69 -8.97 0.10
CA PRO A 145 13.78 -9.75 0.69
C PRO A 145 13.64 -9.96 2.20
N ARG A 146 13.15 -8.94 2.93
CA ARG A 146 12.93 -9.02 4.39
C ARG A 146 11.86 -10.06 4.72
N TRP A 147 10.75 -10.07 3.97
CA TRP A 147 9.69 -11.05 4.19
C TRP A 147 10.15 -12.47 3.87
N LEU A 148 10.93 -12.65 2.80
CA LEU A 148 11.51 -13.95 2.45
C LEU A 148 12.42 -14.49 3.56
N ILE A 149 13.28 -13.66 4.15
CA ILE A 149 14.14 -14.06 5.29
C ILE A 149 13.31 -14.38 6.53
N TYR A 150 12.25 -13.60 6.80
CA TYR A 150 11.33 -13.86 7.91
C TYR A 150 10.62 -15.22 7.79
N MET A 151 10.25 -15.61 6.55
CA MET A 151 9.67 -16.91 6.22
C MET A 151 10.72 -18.03 6.05
N ASP A 152 11.98 -17.80 6.47
CA ASP A 152 13.11 -18.73 6.38
C ASP A 152 13.54 -19.12 4.95
N ARG A 153 13.10 -18.36 3.93
CA ARG A 153 13.45 -18.53 2.51
C ARG A 153 14.70 -17.72 2.13
N LYS A 154 15.80 -18.05 2.78
CA LYS A 154 17.10 -17.35 2.71
C LYS A 154 17.72 -17.31 1.30
N GLU A 155 17.65 -18.42 0.57
CA GLU A 155 18.22 -18.54 -0.78
C GLU A 155 17.52 -17.62 -1.79
N GLU A 156 16.19 -17.55 -1.73
CA GLU A 156 15.42 -16.65 -2.59
C GLU A 156 15.67 -15.19 -2.25
N ALA A 157 15.79 -14.87 -0.95
CA ALA A 157 16.12 -13.52 -0.53
C ALA A 157 17.48 -13.07 -1.07
N LEU A 158 18.49 -13.95 -1.08
CA LEU A 158 19.80 -13.66 -1.68
C LEU A 158 19.67 -13.34 -3.17
N ILE A 159 18.87 -14.11 -3.92
CA ILE A 159 18.63 -13.89 -5.35
C ILE A 159 17.95 -12.54 -5.59
N VAL A 160 16.93 -12.19 -4.80
CA VAL A 160 16.24 -10.89 -4.95
C VAL A 160 17.19 -9.73 -4.62
N VAL A 161 17.99 -9.82 -3.56
CA VAL A 161 18.99 -8.79 -3.23
C VAL A 161 20.04 -8.68 -4.34
N ALA A 162 20.52 -9.81 -4.88
CA ALA A 162 21.46 -9.84 -6.00
C ALA A 162 20.87 -9.19 -7.26
N GLN A 163 19.60 -9.44 -7.57
CA GLN A 163 18.90 -8.81 -8.69
C GLN A 163 18.82 -7.29 -8.53
N THR A 164 18.53 -6.80 -7.32
CA THR A 164 18.40 -5.36 -7.07
C THR A 164 19.75 -4.63 -7.05
N TYR A 165 20.80 -5.24 -6.49
CA TYR A 165 22.09 -4.56 -6.25
C TYR A 165 23.17 -4.86 -7.29
N ALA A 166 23.15 -6.03 -7.91
CA ALA A 166 24.23 -6.50 -8.79
C ALA A 166 23.72 -7.22 -10.05
N ASN A 167 22.50 -6.90 -10.52
CA ASN A 167 21.89 -7.52 -11.71
C ASN A 167 21.90 -9.06 -11.70
N GLY A 168 21.83 -9.67 -10.51
CA GLY A 168 21.79 -11.13 -10.33
C GLY A 168 23.12 -11.78 -9.89
N ASP A 169 24.19 -11.02 -9.68
CA ASP A 169 25.43 -11.57 -9.13
C ASP A 169 25.34 -11.75 -7.60
N THR A 170 25.16 -13.00 -7.18
CA THR A 170 25.08 -13.41 -5.77
C THR A 170 26.44 -13.44 -5.06
N SER A 171 27.55 -13.38 -5.81
CA SER A 171 28.91 -13.45 -5.28
C SER A 171 29.51 -12.08 -4.97
N ASN A 172 28.83 -11.00 -5.36
CA ASN A 172 29.30 -9.65 -5.12
C ASN A 172 29.38 -9.35 -3.61
N PRO A 173 30.52 -8.86 -3.08
CA PRO A 173 30.70 -8.58 -1.66
C PRO A 173 29.71 -7.55 -1.11
N VAL A 174 29.21 -6.63 -1.94
CA VAL A 174 28.19 -5.64 -1.54
C VAL A 174 26.84 -6.31 -1.28
N VAL A 175 26.46 -7.28 -2.11
CA VAL A 175 25.23 -8.07 -1.98
C VAL A 175 25.28 -8.91 -0.71
N LEU A 176 26.40 -9.59 -0.47
CA LEU A 176 26.58 -10.43 0.72
C LEU A 176 26.58 -9.62 2.02
N ALA A 177 27.22 -8.43 2.02
CA ALA A 177 27.20 -7.54 3.17
C ALA A 177 25.78 -7.06 3.49
N GLN A 178 25.02 -6.61 2.48
CA GLN A 178 23.63 -6.16 2.65
C GLN A 178 22.70 -7.30 3.07
N TYR A 179 22.83 -8.46 2.44
CA TYR A 179 22.08 -9.65 2.82
C TYR A 179 22.34 -10.03 4.28
N LYS A 180 23.60 -10.02 4.72
CA LYS A 180 23.97 -10.32 6.11
C LYS A 180 23.40 -9.29 7.08
N GLU A 181 23.47 -8.00 6.77
CA GLU A 181 22.87 -6.93 7.60
C GLU A 181 21.36 -7.14 7.79
N ILE A 182 20.64 -7.51 6.73
CA ILE A 182 19.20 -7.80 6.79
C ILE A 182 18.92 -9.03 7.65
N VAL A 183 19.71 -10.11 7.49
CA VAL A 183 19.56 -11.34 8.29
C VAL A 183 19.82 -11.06 9.76
N ASP A 184 20.93 -10.39 10.09
CA ASP A 184 21.30 -10.05 11.47
C ASP A 184 20.21 -9.18 12.13
N THR A 185 19.62 -8.25 11.38
CA THR A 185 18.53 -7.40 11.86
C THR A 185 17.27 -8.21 12.17
N ILE A 186 16.87 -9.13 11.27
CA ILE A 186 15.67 -9.95 11.48
C ILE A 186 15.87 -10.98 12.60
N GLU A 187 17.06 -11.56 12.70
CA GLU A 187 17.41 -12.51 13.76
C GLU A 187 17.42 -11.81 15.13
N TYR A 188 17.93 -10.57 15.19
CA TYR A 188 17.79 -9.72 16.37
C TYR A 188 16.32 -9.45 16.72
N GLU A 189 15.49 -9.02 15.75
CA GLU A 189 14.06 -8.78 15.95
C GLU A 189 13.32 -10.04 16.46
N LYS A 190 13.66 -11.22 15.93
CA LYS A 190 13.09 -12.52 16.32
C LYS A 190 13.51 -12.94 17.74
N ASN A 191 14.78 -12.74 18.08
CA ASN A 191 15.35 -13.09 19.40
C ASN A 191 14.87 -12.16 20.52
N VAL A 192 14.63 -10.88 20.21
CA VAL A 192 14.08 -9.90 21.16
C VAL A 192 12.58 -10.15 21.41
N GLY A 193 11.91 -10.96 20.60
CA GLY A 193 10.48 -11.26 20.75
C GLY A 193 9.58 -10.06 20.45
N GLU A 194 10.12 -9.03 19.79
CA GLU A 194 9.38 -7.90 19.23
C GLU A 194 8.75 -8.31 17.89
N THR A 195 7.98 -9.40 17.90
CA THR A 195 6.93 -9.51 16.87
C THR A 195 6.00 -8.34 17.13
N LEU A 196 6.02 -7.32 16.25
CA LEU A 196 5.22 -6.09 16.27
C LEU A 196 3.71 -6.37 16.19
N THR A 197 3.21 -7.27 17.03
CA THR A 197 1.80 -7.53 17.20
C THR A 197 1.20 -6.25 17.74
N MET A 198 0.11 -5.77 17.14
CA MET A 198 -0.64 -4.58 17.57
C MET A 198 -0.87 -4.51 19.10
N LYS A 199 -0.91 -5.67 19.75
CA LYS A 199 -1.04 -5.86 21.20
C LYS A 199 0.22 -5.50 22.01
N GLN A 200 1.42 -5.67 21.46
CA GLN A 200 2.69 -5.23 22.07
C GLN A 200 2.94 -3.72 21.89
N MET A 201 2.52 -3.14 20.76
CA MET A 201 2.62 -1.67 20.56
C MET A 201 1.86 -0.85 21.62
N ILE A 202 0.74 -1.39 22.12
CA ILE A 202 -0.03 -0.75 23.20
C ILE A 202 0.59 -1.02 24.58
N LYS A 203 1.24 -2.16 24.77
CA LYS A 203 1.84 -2.54 26.06
C LYS A 203 3.19 -1.84 26.33
N THR A 204 4.02 -1.63 25.32
CA THR A 204 5.37 -1.10 25.51
C THR A 204 5.35 0.44 25.58
N PRO A 205 5.89 1.07 26.65
CA PRO A 205 5.85 2.53 26.83
C PRO A 205 6.60 3.31 25.74
N SER A 206 7.65 2.72 25.14
CA SER A 206 8.37 3.28 23.99
C SER A 206 7.50 3.27 22.72
N ALA A 207 6.80 2.16 22.46
CA ALA A 207 5.89 2.03 21.32
C ALA A 207 4.69 2.97 21.44
N ARG A 208 4.13 3.16 22.65
CA ARG A 208 3.05 4.14 22.90
C ARG A 208 3.45 5.57 22.52
N LYS A 209 4.67 6.00 22.84
CA LYS A 209 5.17 7.35 22.46
C LYS A 209 5.34 7.48 20.95
N ARG A 210 5.84 6.43 20.28
CA ARG A 210 5.95 6.39 18.80
C ARG A 210 4.57 6.44 18.15
N VAL A 211 3.62 5.65 18.64
CA VAL A 211 2.23 5.65 18.14
C VAL A 211 1.57 7.00 18.41
N SER A 212 1.73 7.60 19.59
CA SER A 212 1.15 8.92 19.87
C SER A 212 1.74 10.01 18.97
N LEU A 213 3.04 9.96 18.68
CA LEU A 213 3.67 10.91 17.75
C LEU A 213 3.17 10.69 16.31
N ALA A 214 3.05 9.44 15.87
CA ALA A 214 2.52 9.11 14.55
C ALA A 214 1.04 9.51 14.39
N VAL A 215 0.22 9.26 15.42
CA VAL A 215 -1.20 9.67 15.44
C VAL A 215 -1.31 11.19 15.47
N SER A 216 -0.55 11.88 16.32
CA SER A 216 -0.54 13.35 16.34
C SER A 216 -0.10 13.92 14.99
N ALA A 217 0.97 13.40 14.39
CA ALA A 217 1.42 13.84 13.07
C ALA A 217 0.36 13.59 11.98
N ALA A 218 -0.32 12.44 12.01
CA ALA A 218 -1.41 12.14 11.09
C ALA A 218 -2.59 13.09 11.29
N VAL A 219 -2.97 13.38 12.54
CA VAL A 219 -4.05 14.33 12.87
C VAL A 219 -3.68 15.74 12.45
N PHE A 220 -2.45 16.18 12.70
CA PHE A 220 -1.99 17.49 12.25
C PHE A 220 -1.93 17.57 10.72
N SER A 221 -1.52 16.50 10.05
CA SER A 221 -1.48 16.43 8.58
C SER A 221 -2.88 16.45 7.95
N THR A 222 -3.88 15.81 8.57
CA THR A 222 -5.25 15.87 8.07
C THR A 222 -5.87 17.25 8.33
N ILE A 223 -5.63 17.84 9.50
CA ILE A 223 -6.10 19.19 9.84
C ILE A 223 -5.46 20.25 8.95
N SER A 224 -4.17 20.13 8.61
CA SER A 224 -3.47 21.11 7.77
C SER A 224 -3.73 20.92 6.27
N GLY A 225 -4.08 19.71 5.83
CA GLY A 225 -4.15 19.35 4.42
C GLY A 225 -5.55 19.07 3.83
N SER A 226 -6.61 18.94 4.64
CA SER A 226 -7.94 18.54 4.14
C SER A 226 -9.00 19.66 4.16
N SER A 227 -8.61 20.89 3.84
CA SER A 227 -9.54 22.01 3.67
C SER A 227 -8.98 23.06 2.71
N SER A 228 -8.90 22.71 1.43
CA SER A 228 -8.86 23.63 0.28
C SER A 228 -9.31 22.87 -0.97
#